data_AF-A0A5E4K9X5-F1
#
_entry.id   AF-A0A5E4K9X5-F1
#
_cell.length_a   1.000
_cell.length_b   1.000
_cell.length_c   1.000
_cell.angle_alpha   90.00
_cell.angle_beta   90.00
_cell.angle_gamma   90.00
#
_symmetry.space_group_name_H-M   'P 1'
#
loop_
_entity.id
_entity.type
_entity.pdbx_description
1 polymer ?
#
loop_
_entity_poly.entity_id
_entity_poly.type
_entity_poly.pdbx_seq_one_letter_code
_entity_poly.pdbx_strand_id
1 'polypeptide(L)'
;MDAATENPKAGATEVWQIVNLTADAHPMHFHLVNVQVLQRQPFNSFGPTTGTAMPNYNGPAVGPEPDELGWKETVKMYPGTVTTIIMRFDLPQNPPGIATMPNSLNPNLGVSGKEYVWHCHILEHEEHDMMRPMVVL
;
A
#
# COMPACT_ATOMS: atom_id res chain seq x y z
N MET A 1 -8.63 16.64 -3.07
CA MET A 1 -7.76 15.47 -3.20
C MET A 1 -6.34 15.97 -3.20
N ASP A 2 -5.53 15.35 -2.35
CA ASP A 2 -4.11 15.63 -2.26
C ASP A 2 -3.35 15.15 -3.50
N ALA A 3 -2.12 15.67 -3.67
CA ALA A 3 -1.20 15.16 -4.67
C ALA A 3 -0.83 13.69 -4.38
N ALA A 4 -0.64 12.91 -5.44
CA ALA A 4 -0.23 11.52 -5.35
C ALA A 4 1.25 11.42 -4.96
N THR A 5 1.50 10.62 -3.93
CA THR A 5 2.84 10.33 -3.41
C THR A 5 3.27 8.91 -3.75
N GLU A 6 2.31 7.98 -3.83
CA GLU A 6 2.54 6.60 -4.24
C GLU A 6 2.49 6.50 -5.76
N ASN A 7 3.66 6.67 -6.39
CA ASN A 7 3.80 6.78 -7.85
C ASN A 7 4.65 5.64 -8.45
N PRO A 8 4.25 4.36 -8.31
CA PRO A 8 5.02 3.22 -8.81
C PRO A 8 5.11 3.23 -10.33
N LYS A 9 6.20 2.69 -10.88
CA LYS A 9 6.35 2.54 -12.35
C LYS A 9 5.61 1.29 -12.83
N ALA A 10 4.97 1.36 -14.01
CA ALA A 10 4.37 0.18 -14.62
C ALA A 10 5.40 -0.97 -14.79
N GLY A 11 5.00 -2.17 -14.37
CA GLY A 11 5.83 -3.38 -14.37
C GLY A 11 6.86 -3.46 -13.22
N ALA A 12 6.99 -2.43 -12.39
CA ALA A 12 7.89 -2.47 -11.25
C ALA A 12 7.36 -3.42 -10.16
N THR A 13 8.29 -4.04 -9.44
CA THR A 13 8.00 -4.73 -8.18
C THR A 13 8.51 -3.85 -7.05
N GLU A 14 7.65 -3.56 -6.09
CA GLU A 14 7.99 -2.74 -4.93
C GLU A 14 7.74 -3.51 -3.64
N VAL A 15 8.55 -3.20 -2.63
CA VAL A 15 8.37 -3.65 -1.26
C VAL A 15 7.95 -2.46 -0.45
N TRP A 16 6.76 -2.52 0.15
CA TRP A 16 6.25 -1.46 1.02
C TRP A 16 6.32 -1.91 2.47
N GLN A 17 6.70 -0.97 3.34
CA GLN A 17 6.65 -1.14 4.78
C GLN A 17 5.57 -0.22 5.34
N ILE A 18 4.48 -0.81 5.81
CA ILE A 18 3.35 -0.07 6.36
C ILE A 18 3.44 -0.16 7.89
N VAL A 19 3.58 1.00 8.52
CA VAL A 19 3.76 1.12 9.97
C VAL A 19 2.42 1.49 10.59
N ASN A 20 1.85 0.62 11.42
CA ASN A 20 0.63 0.93 12.15
C ASN A 20 0.95 1.50 13.54
N LEU A 21 0.81 2.82 13.68
CA LEU A 21 1.02 3.56 14.93
C LEU A 21 -0.22 3.60 15.83
N THR A 22 -1.34 3.03 15.39
CA THR A 22 -2.63 3.08 16.09
C THR A 22 -2.86 1.82 16.93
N ALA A 23 -3.92 1.84 17.75
CA ALA A 23 -4.33 0.70 18.57
C ALA A 23 -5.19 -0.33 17.82
N ASP A 24 -5.72 0.02 16.64
CA ASP A 24 -6.63 -0.81 15.86
C ASP A 24 -5.94 -1.48 14.68
N ALA A 25 -6.44 -2.65 14.29
CA ALA A 25 -6.00 -3.29 13.06
C ALA A 25 -6.71 -2.64 11.86
N HIS A 26 -5.95 -2.27 10.83
CA HIS A 26 -6.51 -1.68 9.61
C HIS A 26 -6.37 -2.67 8.45
N PRO A 27 -7.48 -3.16 7.87
CA PRO A 27 -7.44 -3.96 6.65
C PRO A 27 -7.12 -3.03 5.47
N MET A 28 -5.88 -3.00 5.01
CA MET A 28 -5.49 -2.15 3.89
C MET A 28 -5.73 -2.87 2.57
N HIS A 29 -6.52 -2.25 1.70
CA HIS A 29 -6.86 -2.72 0.36
C HIS A 29 -6.05 -1.97 -0.70
N PHE A 30 -5.65 -2.69 -1.76
CA PHE A 30 -4.84 -2.18 -2.85
C PHE A 30 -5.55 -2.42 -4.18
N HIS A 31 -5.91 -1.36 -4.88
CA HIS A 31 -6.41 -1.51 -6.25
C HIS A 31 -5.28 -1.97 -7.19
N LEU A 32 -5.67 -2.54 -8.34
CA LEU A 32 -4.80 -3.07 -9.42
C LEU A 32 -4.00 -4.32 -9.07
N VAL A 33 -3.32 -4.35 -7.92
CA VAL A 33 -2.27 -5.33 -7.64
C VAL A 33 -2.73 -6.44 -6.70
N ASN A 34 -2.14 -7.63 -6.87
CA ASN A 34 -2.14 -8.64 -5.83
C ASN A 34 -0.90 -8.46 -4.94
N VAL A 35 -1.06 -8.76 -3.66
CA VAL A 35 -0.08 -8.50 -2.61
C VAL A 35 0.31 -9.82 -1.94
N GLN A 36 1.59 -9.99 -1.62
CA GLN A 36 2.06 -11.01 -0.67
C GLN A 36 2.62 -10.35 0.57
N VAL A 37 2.30 -10.91 1.74
CA VAL A 37 2.96 -10.54 2.99
C VAL A 37 4.34 -11.18 2.99
N LEU A 38 5.38 -10.41 3.34
CA LEU A 38 6.72 -10.96 3.57
C LEU A 38 6.94 -11.22 5.05
N GLN A 39 6.59 -10.26 5.89
CA GLN A 39 6.78 -10.35 7.34
C GLN A 39 6.02 -9.27 8.09
N ARG A 40 5.87 -9.46 9.40
CA ARG A 40 5.47 -8.44 10.37
C ARG A 40 6.50 -8.36 11.48
N GLN A 41 6.82 -7.15 11.92
CA GLN A 41 7.78 -6.93 12.98
C GLN A 41 7.26 -5.91 14.00
N PRO A 42 7.24 -6.24 15.31
CA PRO A 42 6.76 -5.31 16.32
C PRO A 42 7.81 -4.21 16.60
N PHE A 43 7.33 -3.03 16.99
CA PHE A 43 8.18 -1.88 17.35
C PHE A 43 7.65 -1.16 18.60
N ASN A 44 8.56 -0.53 19.37
CA ASN A 44 8.22 0.24 20.58
C ASN A 44 7.85 1.70 20.28
N SER A 45 8.53 2.29 19.31
CA SER A 45 8.42 3.71 18.98
C SER A 45 8.74 3.94 17.51
N PHE A 46 8.12 4.95 16.91
CA PHE A 46 8.44 5.42 15.56
C PHE A 46 8.89 6.87 15.66
N GLY A 47 10.08 7.18 15.16
CA GLY A 47 10.65 8.51 15.33
C GLY A 47 12.01 8.61 14.66
N PRO A 48 12.59 9.82 14.60
CA PRO A 48 13.83 10.03 13.88
C PRO A 48 14.99 9.32 14.59
N THR A 49 15.50 8.25 14.00
CA THR A 49 16.86 7.76 14.28
C THR A 49 17.80 8.57 13.39
N THR A 50 18.06 9.83 13.76
CA THR A 50 18.82 10.83 12.98
C THR A 50 18.36 11.01 11.52
N GLY A 51 17.56 12.05 11.27
CA GLY A 51 17.20 12.51 9.91
C GLY A 51 15.99 11.83 9.28
N THR A 52 15.81 10.51 9.45
CA THR A 52 14.68 9.75 8.88
C THR A 52 13.88 9.04 9.98
N ALA A 53 12.55 9.14 9.95
CA ALA A 53 11.68 8.44 10.89
C ALA A 53 11.72 6.94 10.60
N MET A 54 12.15 6.15 11.59
CA MET A 54 12.27 4.69 11.48
C MET A 54 11.64 3.99 12.69
N PRO A 55 11.16 2.75 12.54
CA PRO A 55 10.67 1.94 13.64
C PRO A 55 11.83 1.48 14.56
N ASN A 56 11.66 1.67 15.87
CA ASN A 56 12.51 1.03 16.88
C ASN A 56 11.97 -0.37 17.19
N TYR A 57 12.44 -1.36 16.45
CA TYR A 57 11.98 -2.74 16.57
C TYR A 57 12.25 -3.33 17.95
N ASN A 58 11.28 -4.09 18.48
CA ASN A 58 11.35 -4.67 19.83
C ASN A 58 11.22 -6.21 19.82
N GLY A 59 11.27 -6.82 18.64
CA GLY A 59 11.16 -8.27 18.45
C GLY A 59 11.60 -8.71 17.07
N PRO A 60 11.70 -10.03 16.84
CA PRO A 60 12.04 -10.59 15.54
C PRO A 60 10.92 -10.32 14.54
N ALA A 61 11.28 -10.25 13.26
CA ALA A 61 10.29 -10.30 12.20
C ALA A 61 9.72 -11.72 12.08
N VAL A 62 8.40 -11.81 11.91
CA VAL A 62 7.66 -13.06 11.78
C VAL A 62 7.07 -13.12 10.38
N GLY A 63 7.16 -14.27 9.72
CA GLY A 63 6.57 -14.48 8.40
C GLY A 63 5.03 -14.37 8.39
N PRO A 64 4.40 -14.55 7.22
CA PRO A 64 2.95 -14.48 7.07
C PRO A 64 2.21 -15.53 7.91
N GLU A 65 0.95 -15.26 8.24
CA GLU A 65 0.05 -16.28 8.77
C GLU A 65 -0.17 -17.39 7.73
N PRO A 66 -0.52 -18.63 8.12
CA PRO A 66 -0.74 -19.73 7.16
C PRO A 66 -1.75 -19.40 6.04
N ASP A 67 -2.76 -18.58 6.32
CA ASP A 67 -3.78 -18.10 5.37
C ASP A 67 -3.35 -16.85 4.57
N GLU A 68 -2.11 -16.40 4.75
CA GLU A 68 -1.51 -15.26 4.05
C GLU A 68 -0.27 -15.65 3.22
N LEU A 69 0.01 -16.96 3.08
CA LEU A 69 1.12 -17.46 2.25
C LEU A 69 0.91 -17.25 0.74
N GLY A 70 -0.35 -17.02 0.33
CA GLY A 70 -0.74 -16.79 -1.06
C GLY A 70 -0.87 -15.31 -1.44
N TRP A 71 -1.56 -15.07 -2.54
CA TRP A 71 -1.92 -13.73 -3.00
C TRP A 71 -3.14 -13.20 -2.26
N LYS A 72 -3.09 -11.91 -1.90
CA LYS A 72 -4.20 -11.16 -1.29
C LYS A 72 -4.45 -9.87 -2.07
N GLU A 73 -5.55 -9.20 -1.78
CA GLU A 73 -5.82 -7.82 -2.19
C GLU A 73 -6.02 -6.89 -0.99
N THR A 74 -6.49 -7.45 0.14
CA THR A 74 -6.61 -6.77 1.43
C THR A 74 -5.77 -7.49 2.48
N VAL A 75 -4.97 -6.74 3.22
CA VAL A 75 -4.04 -7.26 4.24
C VAL A 75 -4.27 -6.55 5.57
N LYS A 76 -4.33 -7.32 6.66
CA LYS A 76 -4.44 -6.78 8.03
C LYS A 76 -3.10 -6.15 8.45
N MET A 77 -3.12 -4.86 8.77
CA MET A 77 -2.02 -4.14 9.42
C MET A 77 -2.24 -4.18 10.94
N TYR A 78 -1.53 -5.05 11.66
CA TYR A 78 -1.72 -5.19 13.11
C TYR A 78 -1.15 -3.98 13.88
N PRO A 79 -1.78 -3.59 15.01
CA PRO A 79 -1.31 -2.52 15.88
C PRO A 79 0.15 -2.69 16.32
N GLY A 80 0.93 -1.61 16.33
CA GLY A 80 2.31 -1.64 16.82
C GLY A 80 3.27 -2.53 16.01
N THR A 81 2.90 -2.85 14.77
CA THR A 81 3.73 -3.63 13.85
C THR A 81 4.04 -2.89 12.56
N VAL A 82 5.19 -3.21 11.99
CA VAL A 82 5.51 -2.91 10.60
C VAL A 82 5.16 -4.13 9.78
N THR A 83 4.20 -4.01 8.88
CA THR A 83 3.90 -5.07 7.90
C THR A 83 4.68 -4.77 6.63
N THR A 84 5.53 -5.71 6.22
CA THR A 84 6.29 -5.64 4.97
C THR A 84 5.57 -6.47 3.92
N ILE A 85 5.20 -5.84 2.81
CA ILE A 85 4.47 -6.45 1.70
C ILE A 85 5.26 -6.30 0.39
N ILE A 86 5.03 -7.21 -0.55
CA ILE A 86 5.58 -7.15 -1.90
C ILE A 86 4.46 -7.22 -2.93
N MET A 87 4.58 -6.40 -3.97
CA MET A 87 3.59 -6.32 -5.04
C MET A 87 4.23 -5.90 -6.36
N ARG A 88 3.56 -6.22 -7.47
CA ARG A 88 3.99 -5.89 -8.83
C ARG A 88 2.90 -5.11 -9.56
N PHE A 89 3.28 -3.99 -10.15
CA PHE A 89 2.38 -3.02 -10.78
C PHE A 89 2.20 -3.26 -12.28
N ASP A 90 1.73 -4.45 -12.65
CA ASP A 90 1.43 -4.77 -14.05
C ASP A 90 0.08 -4.14 -14.45
N LEU A 91 0.08 -3.27 -15.46
CA LEU A 91 -1.16 -2.69 -15.99
C LEU A 91 -1.96 -3.74 -16.79
N PRO A 92 -3.31 -3.70 -16.75
CA PRO A 92 -4.13 -4.63 -17.52
C PRO A 92 -3.85 -4.51 -19.01
N GLN A 93 -3.65 -5.66 -19.66
CA GLN A 93 -3.51 -5.73 -21.11
C GLN A 93 -4.90 -5.78 -21.72
N ASN A 94 -5.25 -4.76 -22.50
CA ASN A 94 -6.53 -4.75 -23.17
C ASN A 94 -6.51 -5.65 -24.42
N PRO A 95 -7.60 -6.37 -24.70
CA PRO A 95 -7.76 -7.06 -25.98
C PRO A 95 -7.60 -6.10 -27.17
N PRO A 96 -7.16 -6.60 -28.33
CA PRO A 96 -7.07 -5.79 -29.55
C PRO A 96 -8.40 -5.08 -29.83
N GLY A 97 -8.33 -3.77 -30.06
CA GLY A 97 -9.50 -2.93 -30.36
C GLY A 97 -10.18 -2.29 -29.15
N ILE A 98 -9.76 -2.60 -27.91
CA ILE A 98 -10.22 -1.90 -26.71
C ILE A 98 -9.18 -0.86 -26.28
N ALA A 99 -9.58 0.41 -26.25
CA ALA A 99 -8.71 1.50 -25.82
C ALA A 99 -8.19 1.25 -24.41
N THR A 100 -6.88 1.38 -24.18
CA THR A 100 -6.28 1.35 -22.85
C THR A 100 -6.90 2.43 -21.97
N MET A 101 -7.06 2.13 -20.67
CA MET A 101 -7.44 3.14 -19.67
C MET A 101 -6.62 4.42 -19.90
N PRO A 102 -7.23 5.60 -20.11
CA PRO A 102 -6.47 6.83 -20.29
C PRO A 102 -5.71 7.17 -19.00
N ASN A 103 -4.74 8.08 -19.09
CA ASN A 103 -4.18 8.67 -17.87
C ASN A 103 -5.27 9.50 -17.18
N SER A 104 -5.18 9.62 -15.86
CA SER A 104 -6.12 10.46 -15.12
C SER A 104 -6.06 11.91 -15.59
N LEU A 105 -7.24 12.51 -15.68
CA LEU A 105 -7.40 13.94 -16.00
C LEU A 105 -7.45 14.80 -14.74
N ASN A 106 -7.33 14.20 -13.55
CA ASN A 106 -7.36 14.92 -12.28
C ASN A 106 -6.08 15.77 -12.12
N PRO A 107 -6.16 17.11 -12.23
CA PRO A 107 -4.98 17.96 -12.18
C PRO A 107 -4.34 18.01 -10.79
N ASN A 108 -5.06 17.58 -9.75
CA ASN A 108 -4.59 17.65 -8.36
C ASN A 108 -3.60 16.53 -8.01
N LEU A 109 -3.48 15.48 -8.84
CA LEU A 109 -2.56 14.38 -8.58
C LEU A 109 -1.09 14.79 -8.63
N GLY A 110 -0.76 15.90 -9.32
CA GLY A 110 0.62 16.37 -9.47
C GLY A 110 1.50 15.51 -10.38
N VAL A 111 0.98 14.38 -10.88
CA VAL A 111 1.63 13.44 -11.79
C VAL A 111 0.64 12.94 -12.84
N SER A 112 1.12 12.52 -14.02
CA SER A 112 0.30 11.91 -15.08
C SER A 112 0.57 10.41 -15.14
N GLY A 113 -0.48 9.60 -15.01
CA GLY A 113 -0.40 8.13 -15.05
C GLY A 113 -1.78 7.50 -14.89
N LYS A 114 -1.83 6.18 -14.66
CA LYS A 114 -3.07 5.45 -14.36
C LYS A 114 -3.40 5.59 -12.88
N GLU A 115 -4.53 6.22 -12.58
CA GLU A 115 -4.98 6.45 -11.22
C GLU A 115 -5.72 5.22 -10.66
N TYR A 116 -5.29 4.81 -9.49
CA TYR A 116 -5.88 3.81 -8.62
C TYR A 116 -5.88 4.37 -7.19
N VAL A 117 -6.35 3.58 -6.22
CA VAL A 117 -6.33 3.96 -4.80
C VAL A 117 -5.82 2.81 -3.95
N TRP A 118 -5.35 3.16 -2.76
CA TRP A 118 -5.15 2.22 -1.67
C TRP A 118 -5.67 2.87 -0.40
N HIS A 119 -6.30 2.09 0.47
CA HIS A 119 -7.05 2.64 1.59
C HIS A 119 -7.29 1.60 2.68
N CYS A 120 -7.66 2.08 3.86
CA CYS A 120 -8.27 1.23 4.86
C CYS A 120 -9.66 0.80 4.36
N HIS A 121 -10.00 -0.48 4.54
CA HIS A 121 -11.27 -1.06 4.13
C HIS A 121 -12.26 -1.17 5.30
N ILE A 122 -12.03 -0.42 6.37
CA ILE A 122 -13.08 -0.01 7.31
C ILE A 122 -13.71 1.23 6.70
N LEU A 123 -14.96 1.13 6.25
CA LEU A 123 -15.60 2.16 5.43
C LEU A 123 -15.64 3.51 6.17
N GLU A 124 -15.92 3.50 7.47
CA GLU A 124 -15.94 4.73 8.27
C GLU A 124 -14.56 5.41 8.34
N HIS A 125 -13.47 4.65 8.23
CA HIS A 125 -12.12 5.20 8.14
C HIS A 125 -11.83 5.70 6.71
N GLU A 126 -12.21 4.93 5.69
CA GLU A 126 -12.06 5.27 4.27
C GLU A 126 -12.75 6.61 3.94
N GLU A 127 -14.02 6.72 4.32
CA GLU A 127 -14.90 7.86 4.06
C GLU A 127 -14.50 9.10 4.88
N HIS A 128 -13.79 8.88 5.98
CA HIS A 128 -13.17 9.92 6.80
C HIS A 128 -11.65 10.01 6.59
N ASP A 129 -11.25 9.90 5.32
CA ASP A 129 -9.96 10.32 4.76
C ASP A 129 -8.77 9.35 4.95
N MET A 130 -9.02 8.09 5.30
CA MET A 130 -7.99 7.03 5.29
C MET A 130 -7.85 6.35 3.92
N MET A 131 -7.84 7.17 2.87
CA MET A 131 -7.69 6.77 1.46
C MET A 131 -6.68 7.68 0.75
N ARG A 132 -5.84 7.10 -0.10
CA ARG A 132 -4.82 7.84 -0.86
C ARG A 132 -4.85 7.47 -2.36
N PRO A 133 -4.61 8.44 -3.26
CA PRO A 133 -4.40 8.14 -4.66
C PRO A 133 -3.06 7.43 -4.87
N MET A 134 -3.06 6.44 -5.74
CA MET A 134 -1.88 5.73 -6.23
C MET A 134 -1.82 5.86 -7.75
N VAL A 135 -0.72 6.37 -8.29
CA VAL A 135 -0.59 6.64 -9.73
C VAL A 135 0.50 5.78 -10.35
N VAL A 136 0.10 4.83 -11.19
CA VAL A 136 1.05 3.99 -11.93
C VAL A 136 1.54 4.77 -13.15
N LEU A 137 2.85 5.05 -13.18
CA LEU A 137 3.55 5.82 -14.22
C LEU A 137 3.87 4.99 -15.46
#